data_AF-A0A833LJ09-F1
#
_entry.id   AF-A0A833LJ09-F1
#
_cell.length_a   1.000
_cell.length_b   1.000
_cell.length_c   1.000
_cell.angle_alpha   90.00
_cell.angle_beta   90.00
_cell.angle_gamma   90.00
#
_symmetry.space_group_name_H-M   'P 1'
#
loop_
_entity.id
_entity.type
_entity.pdbx_description
1 polymer ?
#
loop_
_entity_poly.entity_id
_entity_poly.type
_entity_poly.pdbx_seq_one_letter_code
_entity_poly.pdbx_strand_id
1 'polypeptide(L)'
;TCHVSYVERGMMDRLQKGNWFEDPSDSSISCRQTGPITIGDIDLSKGGEEVFKQGISLIWKKQVVNRIYDKANDTLIYLSHSRQVQDGSAKMSISTVPLYNQHPTWTNGKPQ
;
A
#
# COMPACT_ATOMS: atom_id res chain seq x y z
N THR A 1 -7.52 -4.82 -9.81
CA THR A 1 -7.49 -3.37 -9.58
C THR A 1 -7.47 -3.05 -8.09
N CYS A 2 -6.77 -1.99 -7.68
CA CYS A 2 -6.80 -1.46 -6.33
C CYS A 2 -7.32 -0.02 -6.34
N HIS A 3 -8.18 0.31 -5.38
CA HIS A 3 -8.65 1.67 -5.11
C HIS A 3 -8.04 2.12 -3.80
N VAL A 4 -7.37 3.26 -3.82
CA VAL A 4 -6.67 3.82 -2.66
C VAL A 4 -7.28 5.19 -2.37
N SER A 5 -7.59 5.45 -1.11
CA SER A 5 -7.95 6.77 -0.61
C SER A 5 -7.09 7.13 0.59
N TYR A 6 -6.87 8.42 0.79
CA TYR A 6 -6.12 8.96 1.91
C TYR A 6 -6.68 10.35 2.23
N VAL A 7 -6.56 10.74 3.50
CA VAL A 7 -6.99 12.08 3.93
C VAL A 7 -5.82 13.05 3.77
N GLU A 8 -6.10 14.19 3.15
CA GLU A 8 -5.18 15.32 3.10
C GLU A 8 -5.79 16.49 3.88
N ARG A 9 -5.07 17.04 4.87
CA ARG A 9 -5.52 18.26 5.54
C ARG A 9 -5.22 19.47 4.67
N GLY A 10 -6.25 20.27 4.43
CA GLY A 10 -6.11 21.55 3.74
C GLY A 10 -5.28 22.56 4.52
N MET A 11 -4.59 23.45 3.79
CA MET A 11 -3.67 24.45 4.34
C MET A 11 -4.33 25.41 5.35
N MET A 12 -5.62 25.74 5.17
CA MET A 12 -6.37 26.63 6.07
C MET A 12 -6.67 26.00 7.43
N ASP A 13 -6.99 24.70 7.47
CA ASP A 13 -7.25 23.98 8.73
C ASP A 13 -5.97 23.85 9.57
N ARG A 14 -4.80 23.75 8.93
CA ARG A 14 -3.49 23.75 9.60
C ARG A 14 -3.15 25.12 10.21
N LEU A 15 -3.39 26.20 9.47
CA LEU A 15 -3.18 27.58 9.94
C LEU A 15 -4.04 27.92 11.16
N GLN A 16 -5.29 27.46 11.19
CA GLN A 16 -6.22 27.76 12.29
C GLN A 16 -5.96 26.95 13.56
N LYS A 17 -5.53 25.68 13.43
CA LYS A 17 -5.42 24.75 14.57
C LYS A 17 -4.01 24.61 15.14
N GLY A 18 -2.99 25.26 14.56
CA GLY A 18 -1.62 25.28 15.08
C GLY A 18 -0.89 23.92 15.07
N ASN A 19 -1.51 22.87 14.52
CA ASN A 19 -0.99 21.51 14.50
C ASN A 19 -0.54 21.14 13.08
N TRP A 20 0.60 21.71 12.68
CA TRP A 20 1.12 21.74 11.31
C TRP A 20 1.69 20.41 10.83
N PHE A 21 2.00 19.50 11.75
CA PHE A 21 2.73 18.26 11.47
C PHE A 21 1.87 17.00 11.61
N GLU A 22 0.74 17.07 12.33
CA GLU A 22 -0.26 16.01 12.37
C GLU A 22 -1.16 16.06 11.13
N ASP A 23 -0.78 15.29 10.12
CA ASP A 23 -1.76 14.82 9.15
C ASP A 23 -2.32 13.50 9.64
N PRO A 24 -3.63 13.27 9.53
CA PRO A 24 -4.19 11.95 9.70
C PRO A 24 -3.46 11.03 8.73
N SER A 25 -2.80 10.01 9.26
CA SER A 25 -2.20 8.94 8.45
C SER A 25 -3.28 7.95 7.95
N ASP A 26 -4.55 8.36 8.02
CA ASP A 26 -5.71 7.58 7.63
C ASP A 26 -5.70 7.37 6.13
N SER A 27 -5.43 6.13 5.75
CA SER A 27 -5.53 5.65 4.39
C SER A 27 -6.46 4.44 4.35
N SER A 28 -7.06 4.20 3.20
CA SER A 28 -7.87 3.02 2.93
C SER A 28 -7.46 2.44 1.58
N ILE A 29 -7.42 1.12 1.50
CA ILE A 29 -7.16 0.40 0.26
C ILE A 29 -8.16 -0.74 0.10
N SER A 30 -8.63 -0.92 -1.14
CA SER A 30 -9.47 -2.05 -1.53
C SER A 30 -8.98 -2.60 -2.86
N CYS A 31 -8.42 -3.81 -2.83
CA CYS A 31 -7.94 -4.52 -4.01
C CYS A 31 -8.87 -5.69 -4.33
N ARG A 32 -9.25 -5.79 -5.60
CA ARG A 32 -10.06 -6.88 -6.14
C ARG A 32 -9.42 -7.40 -7.41
N GLN A 33 -9.44 -8.71 -7.60
CA GLN A 33 -9.12 -9.31 -8.89
C GLN A 33 -10.24 -8.97 -9.88
N THR A 34 -9.91 -8.19 -10.90
CA THR A 34 -10.85 -7.72 -11.94
C THR A 34 -10.48 -8.26 -13.32
N GLY A 35 -9.48 -9.15 -13.38
CA GLY A 35 -8.94 -9.73 -14.61
C GLY A 35 -7.88 -10.79 -14.32
N PRO A 36 -7.24 -11.35 -15.35
CA PRO A 36 -6.13 -12.30 -15.19
C PRO A 36 -5.00 -11.72 -14.34
N ILE A 37 -4.37 -12.58 -13.53
CA ILE A 37 -3.23 -12.21 -12.70
C ILE A 37 -1.96 -12.74 -13.36
N THR A 38 -1.00 -11.85 -13.59
CA THR A 38 0.36 -12.22 -13.99
C THR A 38 1.32 -11.77 -12.89
N ILE A 39 2.11 -12.71 -12.37
CA ILE A 39 3.10 -12.46 -11.33
C ILE A 39 4.49 -12.61 -11.94
N GLY A 40 5.23 -11.51 -11.88
CA GLY A 40 6.59 -11.38 -12.41
C GLY A 40 7.66 -11.81 -11.41
N ASP A 41 8.82 -11.16 -11.50
CA ASP A 41 9.75 -11.08 -10.37
C ASP A 41 9.10 -10.32 -9.22
N ILE A 42 8.69 -11.05 -8.20
CA ILE A 42 8.13 -10.51 -6.96
C ILE A 42 9.16 -10.61 -5.85
N ASP A 43 9.28 -9.55 -5.04
CA ASP A 43 10.12 -9.59 -3.85
C ASP A 43 9.50 -10.51 -2.79
N LEU A 44 10.24 -11.56 -2.42
CA LEU A 44 9.87 -12.54 -1.40
C LEU A 44 10.33 -12.14 0.01
N SER A 45 10.96 -10.98 0.15
CA SER A 45 11.30 -10.40 1.45
C SER A 45 10.04 -10.07 2.26
N LYS A 46 10.20 -9.95 3.58
CA LYS A 46 9.10 -9.56 4.47
C LYS A 46 8.55 -8.15 4.16
N GLY A 47 9.33 -7.30 3.51
CA GLY A 47 8.92 -5.95 3.12
C GLY A 47 8.08 -5.92 1.84
N GLY A 48 8.19 -6.96 1.02
CA GLY A 48 7.63 -6.99 -0.32
C GLY A 48 8.18 -5.86 -1.20
N GLU A 49 7.45 -5.56 -2.27
CA GLU A 49 7.82 -4.56 -3.27
C GLU A 49 6.90 -3.33 -3.23
N GLU A 50 7.46 -2.13 -3.48
CA GLU A 50 6.69 -0.89 -3.59
C GLU A 50 5.98 -0.85 -4.96
N VAL A 51 4.65 -1.00 -4.97
CA VAL A 51 3.84 -1.04 -6.22
C VAL A 51 3.10 0.26 -6.49
N PHE A 52 3.02 1.16 -5.52
CA PHE A 52 2.41 2.47 -5.67
C PHE A 52 3.06 3.49 -4.73
N LYS A 53 3.19 4.73 -5.20
CA LYS A 53 3.71 5.85 -4.44
C LYS A 53 3.17 7.18 -4.91
N GLN A 54 2.65 7.97 -3.98
CA GLN A 54 2.13 9.31 -4.25
C GLN A 54 2.54 10.32 -3.17
N GLY A 55 2.87 11.54 -3.57
CA GLY A 55 3.13 12.64 -2.63
C GLY A 55 1.82 13.24 -2.08
N ILE A 56 1.75 13.42 -0.77
CA ILE A 56 0.57 13.92 -0.03
C ILE A 56 0.82 15.28 0.65
N SER A 57 1.62 16.11 -0.02
CA SER A 57 1.66 17.58 0.17
C SER A 57 2.36 18.14 1.42
N LEU A 58 2.66 17.34 2.44
CA LEU A 58 3.69 17.71 3.40
C LEU A 58 5.06 17.48 2.74
N ILE A 59 6.01 18.42 2.89
CA ILE A 59 7.31 18.48 2.15
C ILE A 59 8.02 17.11 2.04
N TRP A 60 7.75 16.18 2.96
CA TRP A 60 8.37 14.85 3.03
C TRP A 60 7.42 13.66 3.17
N LYS A 61 6.09 13.84 3.14
CA LYS A 61 5.13 12.73 3.32
C LYS A 61 4.77 12.07 1.99
N LYS A 62 4.82 10.74 1.96
CA LYS A 62 4.44 9.92 0.80
C LYS A 62 3.43 8.86 1.24
N GLN A 63 2.39 8.66 0.44
CA GLN A 63 1.54 7.47 0.53
C GLN A 63 2.20 6.36 -0.28
N VAL A 64 2.33 5.18 0.30
CA VAL A 64 3.01 4.02 -0.29
C VAL A 64 2.11 2.80 -0.20
N VAL A 65 2.11 1.96 -1.24
CA VAL A 65 1.52 0.62 -1.18
C VAL A 65 2.61 -0.40 -1.47
N ASN A 66 2.83 -1.31 -0.52
CA ASN A 66 3.69 -2.47 -0.71
C ASN A 66 2.85 -3.69 -1.09
N ARG A 67 3.30 -4.45 -2.09
CA ARG A 67 2.76 -5.77 -2.40
C ARG A 67 3.68 -6.83 -1.80
N ILE A 68 3.12 -7.68 -0.95
CA ILE A 68 3.82 -8.77 -0.27
C ILE A 68 3.18 -10.07 -0.71
N TYR A 69 4.01 -11.08 -1.04
CA TYR A 69 3.51 -12.42 -1.29
C TYR A 69 3.53 -13.23 0.00
N ASP A 70 2.34 -13.53 0.53
CA ASP A 70 2.18 -14.52 1.58
C ASP A 70 2.17 -15.91 0.95
N LYS A 71 3.36 -16.50 0.91
CA LYS A 71 3.60 -17.83 0.36
C LYS A 71 2.84 -18.93 1.11
N ALA A 72 2.65 -18.79 2.43
CA ALA A 72 2.00 -19.83 3.23
C ALA A 72 0.51 -19.95 2.89
N ASN A 73 -0.14 -18.82 2.62
CA ASN A 73 -1.57 -18.76 2.29
C ASN A 73 -1.86 -18.51 0.80
N ASP A 74 -0.83 -18.56 -0.05
CA ASP A 74 -0.88 -18.24 -1.49
C ASP A 74 -1.70 -16.97 -1.77
N THR A 75 -1.31 -15.86 -1.14
CA THR A 75 -2.12 -14.63 -1.12
C THR A 75 -1.24 -13.41 -1.38
N LEU A 76 -1.73 -12.48 -2.21
CA LEU A 76 -1.11 -11.17 -2.39
C LEU A 76 -1.67 -10.20 -1.36
N ILE A 77 -0.79 -9.65 -0.54
CA ILE A 77 -1.12 -8.64 0.48
C ILE A 77 -0.72 -7.27 -0.07
N TYR A 78 -1.63 -6.32 -0.01
CA TYR A 78 -1.39 -4.92 -0.36
C TYR A 78 -1.47 -4.08 0.91
N LEU A 79 -0.32 -3.56 1.34
CA LEU A 79 -0.16 -2.77 2.54
C LEU A 79 0.01 -1.29 2.20
N SER A 80 -1.03 -0.52 2.47
CA SER A 80 -1.07 0.93 2.31
C SER A 80 -0.64 1.61 3.61
N HIS A 81 0.37 2.48 3.55
CA HIS A 81 0.85 3.24 4.69
C HIS A 81 1.48 4.56 4.23
N SER A 82 1.49 5.54 5.12
CA SER A 82 2.23 6.78 4.87
C SER A 82 3.70 6.59 5.26
N ARG A 83 4.59 7.39 4.69
CA ARG A 83 6.01 7.45 5.09
C ARG A 83 6.37 8.90 5.32
N GLN A 84 6.77 9.22 6.54
CA GLN A 84 7.35 10.51 6.91
C GLN A 84 8.81 10.29 7.33
N VAL A 85 9.67 11.26 7.04
CA VAL A 85 11.11 11.21 7.36
C VAL A 85 11.38 11.21 8.88
N GLN A 86 10.45 11.73 9.68
CA GLN A 86 10.64 11.90 11.14
C GLN A 86 9.87 10.88 12.00
N ASP A 87 8.57 10.65 11.76
CA ASP A 87 7.70 9.96 12.74
C ASP A 87 7.15 8.59 12.31
N GLY A 88 7.62 8.00 11.22
CA GLY A 88 7.00 6.78 10.68
C GLY A 88 5.52 7.02 10.32
N SER A 89 4.69 5.97 10.27
CA SER A 89 3.24 6.09 10.06
C SER A 89 2.50 5.27 11.07
N ALA A 90 1.78 5.94 11.97
CA ALA A 90 1.00 5.30 13.03
C ALA A 90 -0.26 4.59 12.51
N LYS A 91 -0.67 4.82 11.25
CA LYS A 91 -1.87 4.24 10.65
C LYS A 91 -1.54 3.53 9.35
N MET A 92 -2.16 2.37 9.15
CA MET A 92 -1.93 1.47 8.03
C MET A 92 -3.27 0.90 7.58
N SER A 93 -3.36 0.51 6.31
CA SER A 93 -4.52 -0.17 5.75
C SER A 93 -4.06 -1.35 4.89
N ILE A 94 -4.84 -2.42 4.88
CA ILE A 94 -4.48 -3.69 4.25
C ILE A 94 -5.63 -4.18 3.36
N SER A 95 -5.28 -4.73 2.20
CA SER A 95 -6.19 -5.50 1.36
C SER A 95 -5.50 -6.77 0.90
N THR A 96 -6.22 -7.89 0.89
CA THR A 96 -5.69 -9.19 0.49
C THR A 96 -6.40 -9.71 -0.74
N VAL A 97 -5.64 -10.26 -1.69
CA VAL A 97 -6.15 -10.93 -2.89
C VAL A 97 -5.66 -12.38 -2.87
N PRO A 98 -6.51 -13.35 -2.49
CA PRO A 98 -6.11 -14.75 -2.46
C PRO A 98 -5.88 -15.27 -3.88
N LEU A 99 -4.81 -16.03 -4.08
CA LEU A 99 -4.55 -16.78 -5.32
C LEU A 99 -5.11 -18.20 -5.24
N TYR A 100 -5.67 -18.59 -4.10
CA TYR A 100 -6.38 -19.85 -3.95
C TYR A 100 -7.50 -20.00 -4.98
N ASN A 101 -7.49 -21.12 -5.69
CA ASN A 101 -8.42 -21.42 -6.79
C ASN A 101 -8.38 -20.39 -7.95
N GLN A 102 -7.31 -19.59 -8.04
CA GLN A 102 -7.00 -18.74 -9.19
C GLN A 102 -5.96 -19.42 -10.06
N HIS A 103 -5.89 -18.99 -11.33
CA HIS A 103 -4.89 -19.46 -12.29
C HIS A 103 -3.93 -18.31 -12.65
N PRO A 104 -3.10 -17.82 -11.70
CA PRO A 104 -2.14 -16.77 -12.00
C PRO A 104 -1.02 -17.30 -12.89
N THR A 105 -0.61 -16.51 -13.88
CA THR A 105 0.56 -16.79 -14.70
C THR A 105 1.82 -16.33 -13.97
N TRP A 106 2.72 -17.25 -13.65
CA TRP A 106 4.03 -16.92 -13.06
C TRP A 106 5.07 -16.84 -14.17
N THR A 107 5.66 -15.67 -14.42
CA THR A 107 6.64 -15.53 -15.51
C THR A 107 7.94 -16.26 -15.22
N ASN A 108 8.33 -16.33 -13.95
CA ASN A 108 9.60 -16.92 -13.50
C ASN A 108 9.38 -18.21 -12.68
N GLY A 109 8.19 -18.81 -12.80
CA GLY A 109 7.76 -19.94 -11.98
C GLY A 109 7.24 -19.54 -10.60
N LYS A 110 6.41 -20.40 -10.01
CA LYS A 110 5.89 -20.19 -8.66
C LYS A 110 7.00 -20.46 -7.63
N PRO A 111 7.25 -19.54 -6.69
CA PRO A 111 8.22 -19.76 -5.60
C PRO A 111 7.88 -21.04 -4.83
N GLN A 112 8.84 -21.95 -4.71
CA GLN A 112 8.76 -23.14 -3.86
C GLN A 112 8.94 -22.79 -2.41
#